data_AF-A0A7C0YNC0-F1
#
_entry.id   AF-A0A7C0YNC0-F1
#
_cell.length_a   1.000
_cell.length_b   1.000
_cell.length_c   1.000
_cell.angle_alpha   90.00
_cell.angle_beta   90.00
_cell.angle_gamma   90.00
#
_symmetry.space_group_name_H-M   'P 1'
#
loop_
_entity.id
_entity.type
_entity.pdbx_description
1 polymer ?
#
loop_
_entity_poly.entity_id
_entity_poly.type
_entity_poly.pdbx_seq_one_letter_code
_entity_poly.pdbx_strand_id
1 'polypeptide(L)'
;MTGKRFFWVDCREGENWDKRKSIVTTALESGASGIVLLPGDVEKARGLGNIDLVSTSEDSDVVLVGPGGEGDGTIKAPKNLNDSRDLKKLRELHNKGLKTCGYVEIRSKDDETLAWTEALKKGTPLSGNADYIIVIGKDWEV
;
A
#
# COMPACT_ATOMS: atom_id res chain seq x y z
N MET A 1 -20.72 7.47 20.23
CA MET A 1 -19.93 7.67 19.00
C MET A 1 -20.03 6.38 18.20
N THR A 2 -20.70 6.40 17.06
CA THR A 2 -20.67 5.29 16.10
C THR A 2 -19.22 5.12 15.62
N GLY A 3 -18.64 3.93 15.78
CA GLY A 3 -17.25 3.67 15.37
C GLY A 3 -17.07 3.98 13.89
N LYS A 4 -16.09 4.84 13.56
CA LYS A 4 -15.73 5.13 12.16
C LYS A 4 -15.33 3.80 11.51
N ARG A 5 -16.00 3.41 10.42
CA ARG A 5 -15.64 2.20 9.68
C ARG A 5 -14.25 2.41 9.08
N PHE A 6 -13.29 1.58 9.46
CA PHE A 6 -11.92 1.66 8.95
C PHE A 6 -11.71 0.53 7.95
N PHE A 7 -11.86 0.85 6.67
CA PHE A 7 -11.50 -0.02 5.57
C PHE A 7 -11.01 0.81 4.38
N TRP A 8 -10.17 0.20 3.55
CA TRP A 8 -9.73 0.76 2.27
C TRP A 8 -10.33 -0.04 1.13
N VAL A 9 -10.47 0.59 -0.03
CA VAL A 9 -10.92 -0.07 -1.27
C VAL A 9 -9.82 0.04 -2.31
N ASP A 10 -9.48 -1.09 -2.93
CA ASP A 10 -8.59 -1.09 -4.09
C ASP A 10 -9.36 -0.62 -5.32
N CYS A 11 -9.00 0.54 -5.86
CA CYS A 11 -9.65 1.15 -7.02
C CYS A 11 -8.77 1.10 -8.28
N ARG A 12 -7.74 0.24 -8.29
CA ARG A 12 -6.80 0.11 -9.42
C ARG A 12 -7.38 -0.69 -10.60
N GLU A 13 -8.48 -1.43 -10.39
CA GLU A 13 -9.09 -2.26 -11.43
C GLU A 13 -9.87 -1.44 -12.46
N GLY A 14 -9.65 -1.74 -13.75
CA GLY A 14 -10.35 -1.11 -14.88
C GLY A 14 -9.40 -0.47 -15.90
N GLU A 15 -9.77 -0.52 -17.18
CA GLU A 15 -8.87 -0.14 -18.28
C GLU A 15 -8.57 1.35 -18.37
N ASN A 16 -9.45 2.22 -17.86
CA ASN A 16 -9.33 3.67 -17.96
C ASN A 16 -9.86 4.38 -16.70
N TRP A 17 -9.67 5.70 -16.67
CA TRP A 17 -10.11 6.53 -15.54
C TRP A 17 -11.61 6.47 -15.30
N ASP A 18 -12.45 6.43 -16.34
CA ASP A 18 -13.91 6.43 -16.15
C ASP A 18 -14.39 5.17 -15.42
N LYS A 19 -13.80 4.00 -15.73
CA LYS A 19 -14.05 2.76 -15.00
C LYS A 19 -13.58 2.84 -13.55
N ARG A 20 -12.34 3.27 -13.31
CA ARG A 20 -11.77 3.39 -11.96
C ARG A 20 -12.49 4.44 -11.12
N LYS A 21 -12.91 5.55 -11.74
CA LYS A 21 -13.70 6.61 -11.10
C LYS A 21 -15.01 6.07 -10.54
N SER A 22 -15.68 5.15 -11.24
CA SER A 22 -16.88 4.49 -10.73
C SER A 22 -16.62 3.75 -9.41
N ILE A 23 -15.49 3.04 -9.31
CA ILE A 23 -15.10 2.33 -8.08
C ILE A 23 -14.77 3.33 -6.97
N VAL A 24 -14.02 4.39 -7.29
CA VAL A 24 -13.68 5.48 -6.36
C VAL A 24 -14.93 6.14 -5.79
N THR A 25 -15.92 6.47 -6.62
CA THR A 25 -17.18 7.07 -6.16
C THR A 25 -17.97 6.12 -5.26
N THR A 26 -18.04 4.84 -5.61
CA THR A 26 -18.71 3.84 -4.76
C THR A 26 -17.99 3.66 -3.43
N ALA A 27 -16.66 3.69 -3.39
CA ALA A 27 -15.89 3.62 -2.15
C ALA A 27 -16.17 4.82 -1.24
N LEU A 28 -16.21 6.03 -1.81
CA LEU A 28 -16.59 7.27 -1.10
C LEU A 28 -18.00 7.16 -0.51
N GLU A 29 -18.99 6.75 -1.30
CA GLU A 29 -20.39 6.59 -0.88
C GLU A 29 -20.55 5.49 0.19
N SER A 30 -19.68 4.48 0.17
CA SER A 30 -19.65 3.39 1.16
C SER A 30 -18.99 3.78 2.49
N GLY A 31 -18.41 4.99 2.57
CA GLY A 31 -17.71 5.47 3.75
C GLY A 31 -16.33 4.84 3.96
N ALA A 32 -15.64 4.48 2.86
CA ALA A 32 -14.25 4.05 2.91
C ALA A 32 -13.38 5.13 3.59
N SER A 33 -12.37 4.68 4.35
CA SER A 33 -11.42 5.60 4.99
C SER A 33 -10.23 5.93 4.09
N GLY A 34 -10.00 5.15 3.05
CA GLY A 34 -8.91 5.32 2.09
C GLY A 34 -9.16 4.53 0.80
N ILE A 35 -8.49 4.92 -0.28
CA ILE A 35 -8.59 4.27 -1.59
C ILE A 35 -7.21 4.04 -2.18
N VAL A 36 -6.97 2.84 -2.73
CA VAL A 36 -5.73 2.50 -3.43
C VAL A 36 -5.88 2.85 -4.91
N LEU A 37 -4.94 3.65 -5.43
CA LEU A 37 -5.01 4.25 -6.75
C LEU A 37 -3.73 4.00 -7.57
N LEU A 38 -3.90 3.99 -8.90
CA LEU A 38 -2.77 4.13 -9.81
C LEU A 38 -2.17 5.55 -9.68
N PRO A 39 -0.84 5.73 -9.83
CA PRO A 39 -0.18 7.03 -9.69
C PRO A 39 -0.80 8.14 -10.54
N GLY A 40 -1.16 7.84 -11.78
CA GLY A 40 -1.76 8.80 -12.73
C GLY A 40 -3.18 9.24 -12.40
N ASP A 41 -3.80 8.69 -11.35
CA ASP A 41 -5.17 8.99 -10.95
C ASP A 41 -5.26 9.73 -9.61
N VAL A 42 -4.16 9.88 -8.86
CA VAL A 42 -4.11 10.55 -7.55
C VAL A 42 -4.69 11.96 -7.63
N GLU A 43 -4.21 12.77 -8.58
CA GLU A 43 -4.66 14.16 -8.73
C GLU A 43 -6.14 14.26 -9.14
N LYS A 44 -6.60 13.35 -9.99
CA LYS A 44 -8.02 13.32 -10.40
C LYS A 44 -8.94 12.93 -9.25
N ALA A 45 -8.52 11.99 -8.41
CA ALA A 45 -9.29 11.51 -7.26
C ALA A 45 -9.38 12.55 -6.14
N ARG A 46 -8.35 13.39 -5.96
CA ARG A 46 -8.32 14.47 -4.96
C ARG A 46 -9.51 15.42 -5.10
N GLY A 47 -9.98 15.65 -6.34
CA GLY A 47 -11.15 16.51 -6.62
C GLY A 47 -12.51 15.87 -6.35
N LEU A 48 -12.59 14.58 -5.99
CA LEU A 48 -13.85 13.85 -5.84
C LEU A 48 -14.39 13.82 -4.40
N GLY A 49 -13.52 13.98 -3.40
CA GLY A 49 -13.92 13.94 -2.00
C GLY A 49 -12.74 13.90 -1.04
N ASN A 50 -13.03 14.05 0.25
CA ASN A 50 -12.03 13.97 1.31
C ASN A 50 -11.88 12.53 1.81
N ILE A 51 -10.85 11.84 1.32
CA ILE A 51 -10.52 10.44 1.65
C ILE A 51 -9.00 10.25 1.54
N ASP A 52 -8.42 9.35 2.34
CA ASP A 52 -6.98 9.08 2.26
C ASP A 52 -6.64 8.47 0.88
N LEU A 53 -5.80 9.14 0.11
CA LEU A 53 -5.31 8.64 -1.18
C LEU A 53 -4.06 7.78 -0.96
N VAL A 54 -4.13 6.50 -1.33
CA VAL A 54 -3.02 5.54 -1.20
C VAL A 54 -2.49 5.20 -2.59
N SER A 55 -1.21 5.44 -2.86
CA SER A 55 -0.63 5.16 -4.19
C SER A 55 0.87 5.01 -4.14
N THR A 56 1.48 4.45 -5.18
CA THR A 56 2.96 4.44 -5.32
C THR A 56 3.53 5.82 -5.67
N SER A 57 2.68 6.84 -5.90
CA SER A 57 3.10 8.24 -6.01
C SER A 57 3.45 8.86 -4.65
N GLU A 58 4.55 9.61 -4.57
CA GLU A 58 4.89 10.43 -3.38
C GLU A 58 3.92 11.61 -3.18
N ASP A 59 3.09 11.95 -4.18
CA ASP A 59 2.05 12.98 -4.06
C ASP A 59 0.77 12.47 -3.36
N SER A 60 0.72 11.20 -2.98
CA SER A 60 -0.42 10.60 -2.27
C SER A 60 -0.35 10.84 -0.76
N ASP A 61 -1.47 10.68 -0.06
CA ASP A 61 -1.51 10.88 1.39
C ASP A 61 -0.84 9.72 2.15
N VAL A 62 -0.80 8.53 1.53
CA VAL A 62 -0.05 7.36 2.00
C VAL A 62 0.71 6.73 0.83
N VAL A 63 2.04 6.78 0.89
CA VAL A 63 2.89 6.22 -0.17
C VAL A 63 2.98 4.70 -0.04
N LEU A 64 2.49 4.01 -1.06
CA LEU A 64 2.50 2.55 -1.19
C LEU A 64 3.86 2.07 -1.75
N VAL A 65 4.45 1.06 -1.12
CA VAL A 65 5.68 0.39 -1.56
C VAL A 65 5.40 -1.09 -1.70
N GLY A 66 5.97 -1.75 -2.72
CA GLY A 66 5.73 -3.17 -3.01
C GLY A 66 5.24 -3.44 -4.43
N PRO A 67 4.27 -2.68 -4.99
CA PRO A 67 3.87 -2.86 -6.39
C PRO A 67 5.01 -2.49 -7.36
N GLY A 68 5.29 -3.36 -8.32
CA GLY A 68 6.47 -3.31 -9.19
C GLY A 68 7.78 -3.70 -8.50
N GLY A 69 7.71 -4.21 -7.26
CA GLY A 69 8.83 -4.43 -6.35
C GLY A 69 8.95 -5.88 -5.87
N GLU A 70 9.50 -6.04 -4.68
CA GLU A 70 9.68 -7.35 -4.03
C GLU A 70 8.34 -7.85 -3.47
N GLY A 71 7.55 -6.93 -2.92
CA GLY A 71 6.26 -7.21 -2.31
C GLY A 71 5.22 -7.84 -3.25
N ASP A 72 5.16 -7.44 -4.53
CA ASP A 72 4.28 -8.09 -5.53
C ASP A 72 4.98 -9.17 -6.38
N GLY A 73 6.28 -9.37 -6.17
CA GLY A 73 7.06 -10.41 -6.82
C GLY A 73 7.55 -10.06 -8.23
N THR A 74 7.33 -8.84 -8.70
CA THR A 74 7.94 -8.33 -9.95
C THR A 74 9.47 -8.43 -9.88
N ILE A 75 10.02 -8.16 -8.70
CA ILE A 75 11.42 -8.38 -8.35
C ILE A 75 11.48 -9.48 -7.29
N LYS A 76 12.46 -10.38 -7.38
CA LYS A 76 12.65 -11.38 -6.34
C LYS A 76 13.22 -10.74 -5.07
N ALA A 77 12.59 -10.97 -3.92
CA ALA A 77 13.14 -10.57 -2.64
C ALA A 77 14.56 -11.16 -2.42
N PRO A 78 15.52 -10.35 -1.92
CA PRO A 78 16.87 -10.83 -1.67
C PRO A 78 16.89 -11.75 -0.44
N LYS A 79 17.81 -12.73 -0.44
CA LYS A 79 18.01 -13.61 0.73
C LYS A 79 18.40 -12.84 1.99
N ASN A 80 19.13 -11.73 1.84
CA ASN A 80 19.45 -10.81 2.91
C ASN A 80 18.57 -9.57 2.78
N LEU A 81 17.63 -9.40 3.71
CA LEU A 81 16.68 -8.28 3.69
C LEU A 81 17.34 -6.90 3.88
N ASN A 82 18.61 -6.82 4.29
CA ASN A 82 19.34 -5.55 4.24
C ASN A 82 19.48 -5.01 2.80
N ASP A 83 19.45 -5.90 1.81
CA ASP A 83 19.55 -5.54 0.41
C ASP A 83 18.20 -5.18 -0.23
N SER A 84 17.10 -5.43 0.48
CA SER A 84 15.73 -5.19 0.01
C SER A 84 15.53 -3.75 -0.45
N ARG A 85 15.01 -3.62 -1.67
CA ARG A 85 14.67 -2.32 -2.25
C ARG A 85 13.45 -1.72 -1.58
N ASP A 86 12.45 -2.55 -1.27
CA ASP A 86 11.20 -2.09 -0.65
C ASP A 86 11.46 -1.57 0.76
N LEU A 87 12.24 -2.31 1.58
CA LEU A 87 12.63 -1.85 2.91
C LEU A 87 13.49 -0.57 2.89
N LYS A 88 14.41 -0.42 1.92
CA LYS A 88 15.17 0.82 1.74
C LYS A 88 14.23 1.98 1.42
N LYS A 89 13.31 1.79 0.48
CA LYS A 89 12.35 2.82 0.07
C LYS A 89 11.43 3.23 1.21
N LEU A 90 10.88 2.28 1.96
CA LEU A 90 10.05 2.57 3.14
C LEU A 90 10.80 3.41 4.18
N ARG A 91 12.04 3.06 4.51
CA ARG A 91 12.88 3.83 5.43
C ARG A 91 13.15 5.25 4.91
N GLU A 92 13.48 5.40 3.63
CA GLU A 92 13.69 6.71 3.01
C GLU A 92 12.45 7.59 3.10
N LEU A 93 11.28 7.06 2.75
CA LEU A 93 10.00 7.77 2.80
C LEU A 93 9.61 8.15 4.24
N HIS A 94 9.75 7.22 5.18
CA HIS A 94 9.54 7.48 6.60
C HIS A 94 10.47 8.60 7.12
N ASN A 95 11.75 8.59 6.72
CA ASN A 95 12.71 9.63 7.11
C ASN A 95 12.39 11.00 6.48
N LYS A 96 11.70 11.04 5.34
CA LYS A 96 11.12 12.27 4.78
C LYS A 96 9.86 12.76 5.54
N GLY A 97 9.37 11.99 6.51
CA GLY A 97 8.14 12.30 7.25
C GLY A 97 6.86 11.95 6.49
N LEU A 98 6.96 11.18 5.40
CA LEU A 98 5.80 10.72 4.65
C LEU A 98 5.16 9.51 5.32
N LYS A 99 3.83 9.42 5.25
CA LYS A 99 3.07 8.26 5.71
C LYS A 99 3.20 7.16 4.67
N THR A 100 3.42 5.93 5.10
CA THR A 100 3.79 4.82 4.21
C THR A 100 2.93 3.57 4.40
N CYS A 101 2.79 2.78 3.34
CA CYS A 101 2.13 1.49 3.36
C CYS A 101 2.99 0.45 2.63
N GLY A 102 3.30 -0.67 3.28
CA GLY A 102 3.87 -1.83 2.62
C GLY A 102 2.80 -2.65 1.89
N TYR A 103 3.13 -3.32 0.80
CA TYR A 103 2.23 -4.17 0.03
C TYR A 103 2.95 -5.47 -0.28
N VAL A 104 2.47 -6.58 0.27
CA VAL A 104 3.08 -7.89 0.05
C VAL A 104 2.04 -8.94 -0.31
N GLU A 105 2.21 -9.58 -1.46
CA GLU A 105 1.47 -10.78 -1.83
C GLU A 105 2.18 -12.01 -1.27
N ILE A 106 1.53 -12.72 -0.35
CA ILE A 106 2.09 -13.89 0.32
C ILE A 106 2.00 -15.10 -0.59
N ARG A 107 3.17 -15.55 -1.06
CA ARG A 107 3.36 -16.75 -1.89
C ARG A 107 4.28 -17.77 -1.21
N SER A 108 5.00 -17.35 -0.17
CA SER A 108 6.01 -18.12 0.54
C SER A 108 6.29 -17.57 1.94
N LYS A 109 7.07 -18.31 2.73
CA LYS A 109 7.58 -17.83 4.03
C LYS A 109 8.53 -16.64 3.92
N ASP A 110 9.21 -16.48 2.79
CA ASP A 110 10.05 -15.31 2.56
C ASP A 110 9.19 -14.05 2.41
N ASP A 111 8.02 -14.15 1.75
CA ASP A 111 7.08 -13.03 1.63
C ASP A 111 6.46 -12.67 2.99
N GLU A 112 6.11 -13.66 3.84
CA GLU A 112 5.68 -13.41 5.23
C GLU A 112 6.74 -12.65 6.02
N THR A 113 8.01 -13.04 5.84
CA THR A 113 9.14 -12.41 6.53
C THR A 113 9.37 -10.99 6.04
N LEU A 114 9.24 -10.74 4.73
CA LEU A 114 9.29 -9.41 4.15
C LEU A 114 8.16 -8.53 4.73
N ALA A 115 6.91 -9.00 4.67
CA ALA A 115 5.75 -8.28 5.20
C ALA A 115 5.91 -7.92 6.68
N TRP A 116 6.33 -8.89 7.50
CA TRP A 116 6.63 -8.65 8.91
C TRP A 116 7.70 -7.54 9.07
N THR A 117 8.78 -7.61 8.30
CA THR A 117 9.89 -6.65 8.38
C THR A 117 9.50 -5.25 7.91
N GLU A 118 8.61 -5.14 6.90
CA GLU A 118 8.04 -3.86 6.46
C GLU A 118 7.21 -3.21 7.58
N ALA A 119 6.39 -3.99 8.25
CA ALA A 119 5.51 -3.54 9.34
C ALA A 119 6.24 -3.24 10.66
N LEU A 120 7.41 -3.86 10.89
CA LEU A 120 8.18 -3.63 12.12
C LEU A 120 8.47 -2.14 12.31
N LYS A 121 7.93 -1.58 13.39
CA LYS A 121 8.30 -0.26 13.91
C LYS A 121 9.55 -0.41 14.77
N LYS A 122 10.53 0.49 14.59
CA LYS A 122 11.70 0.75 15.45
C LYS A 122 12.16 -0.42 16.34
N GLY A 123 13.33 -0.98 16.08
CA GLY A 123 13.94 -1.98 16.96
C GLY A 123 15.08 -2.75 16.33
N THR A 124 15.16 -2.74 15.00
CA THR A 124 16.30 -3.28 14.25
C THR A 124 16.65 -2.33 13.09
N PRO A 125 17.90 -2.34 12.57
CA PRO A 125 18.26 -1.62 11.34
C PRO A 125 17.43 -2.07 10.11
N LEU A 126 16.81 -3.24 10.19
CA LEU A 126 16.00 -3.83 9.13
C LEU A 126 14.57 -3.29 9.08
N SER A 127 14.06 -2.68 10.16
CA SER A 127 12.68 -2.18 10.26
C SER A 127 12.30 -1.28 9.07
N GLY A 128 11.25 -1.66 8.33
CA GLY A 128 10.70 -0.86 7.24
C GLY A 128 9.96 0.39 7.74
N ASN A 129 9.41 0.34 8.95
CA ASN A 129 8.63 1.42 9.58
C ASN A 129 7.34 1.82 8.83
N ALA A 130 6.74 0.91 8.04
CA ALA A 130 5.50 1.20 7.33
C ALA A 130 4.34 1.52 8.30
N ASP A 131 3.55 2.56 8.04
CA ASP A 131 2.39 2.94 8.88
C ASP A 131 1.20 2.02 8.70
N TYR A 132 1.09 1.45 7.51
CA TYR A 132 0.13 0.42 7.16
C TYR A 132 0.83 -0.72 6.44
N ILE A 133 0.16 -1.87 6.38
CA ILE A 133 0.56 -2.95 5.52
C ILE A 133 -0.68 -3.57 4.87
N ILE A 134 -0.59 -3.80 3.57
CA ILE A 134 -1.54 -4.58 2.79
C ILE A 134 -0.88 -5.93 2.53
N VAL A 135 -1.56 -7.01 2.95
CA VAL A 135 -1.10 -8.37 2.74
C VAL A 135 -2.14 -9.10 1.91
N ILE A 136 -1.73 -9.68 0.77
CA ILE A 136 -2.61 -10.46 -0.10
C ILE A 136 -2.31 -11.94 0.08
N GLY A 137 -3.23 -12.66 0.72
CA GLY A 137 -3.19 -14.13 0.76
C GLY A 137 -3.85 -14.70 -0.49
N LYS A 138 -3.12 -15.49 -1.29
CA LYS A 138 -3.69 -16.14 -2.49
C LYS A 138 -4.38 -17.48 -2.19
N ASP A 139 -4.06 -18.09 -1.05
CA ASP A 139 -4.52 -19.43 -0.65
C ASP A 139 -5.39 -19.39 0.62
N TRP A 140 -6.33 -18.45 0.68
CA TRP A 140 -7.34 -18.46 1.75
C TRP A 140 -8.53 -19.34 1.32
N GLU A 141 -8.68 -20.50 1.95
CA GLU A 141 -9.95 -21.22 1.92
C GLU A 141 -10.91 -20.53 2.89
N VAL A 142 -12.11 -20.17 2.40
CA VAL A 142 -13.18 -19.51 3.16
C VAL A 142 -14.17 -20.54 3.68
#